data_AF-A0A9W8XD23-F1
#
_entry.id   AF-A0A9W8XD23-F1
#
_cell.length_a   1.000
_cell.length_b   1.000
_cell.length_c   1.000
_cell.angle_alpha   90.00
_cell.angle_beta   90.00
_cell.angle_gamma   90.00
#
_symmetry.space_group_name_H-M   'P 1'
#
loop_
_entity.id
_entity.type
_entity.pdbx_description
1 polymer ?
#
loop_
_entity_poly.entity_id
_entity_poly.type
_entity_poly.pdbx_seq_one_letter_code
_entity_poly.pdbx_strand_id
1 'polypeptide(L)'
;MSHWSHFGALVAVSHAKSPRREGLLWSAKLTGIDITIPEQPKWAESDLKAFNSTEGSRITRGSALAWMGHLTALRWFLSTDHQTALILEDDVDFSLHLPSQISSTAHALRTLLSPGLPATSPSTILNTDSRFWASPSTWDILWLGHCNDAASPAHVLSHPSISYPDPHTPPLSSIAPPASDLLEPSICQTAGCYTAPTGPSAPSPTP
;
A
#
# COMPACT_ATOMS: atom_id res chain seq x y z
N MET A 1 -10.66 10.35 -15.68
CA MET A 1 -9.91 9.29 -14.98
C MET A 1 -9.60 9.82 -13.60
N SER A 2 -9.97 9.08 -12.55
CA SER A 2 -9.79 9.49 -11.16
C SER A 2 -8.40 9.12 -10.69
N HIS A 3 -7.53 10.11 -10.55
CA HIS A 3 -6.11 9.94 -10.20
C HIS A 3 -5.85 9.95 -8.69
N TRP A 4 -6.80 9.50 -7.86
CA TRP A 4 -6.68 9.62 -6.41
C TRP A 4 -5.58 8.75 -5.80
N SER A 5 -5.05 7.76 -6.52
CA SER A 5 -3.93 6.95 -6.00
C SER A 5 -2.61 7.73 -6.01
N HIS A 6 -2.47 8.76 -6.87
CA HIS A 6 -1.25 9.56 -7.04
C HIS A 6 0.03 8.75 -7.36
N PHE A 7 -0.10 7.49 -7.76
CA PHE A 7 0.97 6.70 -8.36
C PHE A 7 0.94 6.83 -9.87
N GLY A 8 2.10 6.71 -10.53
CA GLY A 8 2.20 6.73 -11.99
C GLY A 8 1.41 5.61 -12.66
N ALA A 9 1.32 4.45 -12.00
CA ALA A 9 0.47 3.34 -12.40
C ALA A 9 -0.09 2.59 -11.18
N LEU A 10 -1.26 1.98 -11.37
CA LEU A 10 -1.76 0.92 -10.49
C LEU A 10 -1.69 -0.40 -11.24
N VAL A 11 -1.04 -1.39 -10.64
CA VAL A 11 -0.75 -2.68 -11.26
C VAL A 11 -1.32 -3.77 -10.37
N ALA A 12 -2.02 -4.75 -10.95
CA ALA A 12 -2.42 -5.93 -10.21
C ALA A 12 -1.73 -7.20 -10.73
N VAL A 13 -1.31 -8.04 -9.79
CA VAL A 13 -0.78 -9.38 -10.04
C VAL A 13 -1.95 -10.34 -10.10
N SER A 14 -2.42 -10.62 -11.32
CA SER A 14 -3.54 -11.54 -11.55
C SER A 14 -3.33 -12.38 -12.80
N HIS A 15 -3.45 -13.70 -12.66
CA HIS A 15 -3.43 -14.59 -13.81
C HIS A 15 -4.75 -14.48 -14.60
N ALA A 16 -4.71 -14.68 -15.93
CA ALA A 16 -5.87 -14.50 -16.82
C ALA A 16 -7.09 -15.37 -16.45
N LYS A 17 -6.87 -16.51 -15.78
CA LYS A 17 -7.90 -17.43 -15.30
C LYS A 17 -8.18 -17.33 -13.80
N SER A 18 -7.66 -16.31 -13.12
CA SER A 18 -7.94 -16.14 -11.69
C SER A 18 -9.44 -15.90 -11.49
N PRO A 19 -10.11 -16.65 -10.60
CA PRO A 19 -11.53 -16.42 -10.31
C PRO A 19 -11.79 -15.06 -9.64
N ARG A 20 -10.75 -14.40 -9.11
CA ARG A 20 -10.86 -13.10 -8.44
C ARG A 20 -10.71 -11.91 -9.38
N ARG A 21 -10.13 -12.14 -10.57
CA ARG A 21 -9.83 -11.08 -11.55
C ARG A 21 -11.07 -10.30 -11.98
N GLU A 22 -12.20 -10.98 -12.17
CA GLU A 22 -13.46 -10.33 -12.58
C GLU A 22 -13.98 -9.39 -11.48
N GLY A 23 -13.95 -9.84 -10.22
CA GLY A 23 -14.34 -9.02 -9.08
C GLY A 23 -13.46 -7.79 -8.92
N LEU A 24 -12.13 -7.95 -9.04
CA LEU A 24 -11.19 -6.84 -9.00
C LEU A 24 -11.49 -5.79 -10.09
N LEU A 25 -11.69 -6.22 -11.33
CA LEU A 25 -12.00 -5.31 -12.44
C LEU A 25 -13.36 -4.61 -12.27
N TRP A 26 -14.33 -5.30 -11.68
CA TRP A 26 -15.63 -4.70 -11.35
C TRP A 26 -15.49 -3.62 -10.26
N SER A 27 -14.76 -3.91 -9.18
CA SER A 27 -14.47 -2.96 -8.11
C SER A 27 -13.69 -1.75 -8.62
N ALA A 28 -12.69 -1.95 -9.48
CA ALA A 28 -11.95 -0.88 -10.12
C ALA A 28 -12.87 0.02 -10.97
N LYS A 29 -13.73 -0.59 -11.79
CA LYS A 29 -14.72 0.14 -12.59
C LYS A 29 -15.71 0.92 -11.73
N LEU A 30 -16.19 0.35 -10.64
CA LEU A 30 -17.13 0.99 -9.71
C LEU A 30 -16.50 2.21 -9.03
N THR A 31 -15.22 2.12 -8.67
CA THR A 31 -14.48 3.17 -7.94
C THR A 31 -13.71 4.13 -8.85
N GLY A 32 -13.78 3.92 -10.18
CA GLY A 32 -13.07 4.71 -11.17
C GLY A 32 -11.55 4.54 -11.13
N ILE A 33 -11.04 3.46 -10.54
CA ILE A 33 -9.62 3.12 -10.53
C ILE A 33 -9.26 2.52 -11.88
N ASP A 34 -8.15 2.99 -12.44
CA ASP A 34 -7.52 2.32 -13.58
C ASP A 34 -6.47 1.31 -13.08
N ILE A 35 -6.64 0.04 -13.43
CA ILE A 35 -5.74 -1.04 -13.05
C ILE A 35 -5.17 -1.68 -14.31
N THR A 36 -3.85 -1.69 -14.40
CA THR A 36 -3.13 -2.48 -15.39
C THR A 36 -2.88 -3.88 -14.84
N ILE A 37 -3.18 -4.92 -15.62
CA ILE A 37 -2.87 -6.31 -15.26
C ILE A 37 -1.91 -6.87 -16.32
N PRO A 38 -0.59 -6.85 -16.07
CA PRO A 38 0.39 -7.41 -16.98
C PRO A 38 0.12 -8.89 -17.26
N GLU A 39 0.26 -9.30 -18.52
CA GLU A 39 0.05 -10.69 -18.91
C GLU A 39 1.06 -11.59 -18.20
N GLN A 40 0.54 -12.62 -17.53
CA GLN A 40 1.34 -13.58 -16.80
C GLN A 40 1.72 -14.74 -17.73
N PRO A 41 3.02 -15.14 -17.79
CA PRO A 41 3.42 -16.29 -18.56
C PRO A 41 2.73 -17.58 -18.10
N LYS A 42 2.61 -18.54 -19.02
CA LYS A 42 2.32 -19.92 -18.63
C LYS A 42 3.60 -20.54 -18.08
N TRP A 43 3.70 -20.59 -16.75
CA TRP A 43 4.85 -21.18 -16.08
C TRP A 43 4.81 -22.71 -16.16
N ALA A 44 5.93 -23.29 -16.60
CA ALA A 44 6.18 -24.72 -16.59
C ALA A 44 6.75 -25.19 -15.24
N GLU A 45 6.73 -26.50 -15.00
CA GLU A 45 7.36 -27.08 -13.81
C GLU A 45 8.87 -26.79 -13.72
N SER A 46 9.53 -26.64 -14.86
CA SER A 46 10.94 -26.23 -14.91
C SER A 46 11.16 -24.83 -14.35
N ASP A 47 10.22 -23.90 -14.57
CA ASP A 47 10.32 -22.53 -14.06
C ASP A 47 10.20 -22.52 -12.54
N LEU A 48 9.25 -23.30 -12.01
CA LEU A 48 9.07 -23.47 -10.56
C LEU A 48 10.29 -24.14 -9.91
N LYS A 49 10.86 -25.15 -10.57
CA LYS A 49 12.07 -25.81 -10.08
C LYS A 49 13.26 -24.85 -10.09
N ALA A 50 13.38 -24.00 -11.12
CA ALA A 50 14.45 -23.00 -11.21
C ALA A 50 14.28 -21.86 -10.19
N PHE A 51 13.04 -21.52 -9.84
CA PHE A 51 12.75 -20.52 -8.81
C PHE A 51 13.08 -21.03 -7.40
N ASN A 52 12.91 -22.33 -7.16
CA ASN A 52 13.24 -22.93 -5.88
C ASN A 52 14.75 -22.96 -5.61
N SER A 53 15.14 -22.54 -4.42
CA SER A 53 16.50 -22.79 -3.92
C SER A 53 16.81 -24.29 -3.94
N THR A 54 18.01 -24.64 -4.39
CA THR A 54 18.52 -26.03 -4.38
C THR A 54 18.71 -26.57 -2.98
N GLU A 55 18.79 -25.69 -1.97
CA GLU A 55 19.00 -26.05 -0.58
C GLU A 55 17.83 -25.57 0.28
N GLY A 56 17.14 -26.53 0.92
CA GLY A 56 16.21 -26.26 2.01
C GLY A 56 14.97 -25.42 1.67
N SER A 57 14.61 -25.26 0.39
CA SER A 57 13.43 -24.47 0.00
C SER A 57 12.15 -25.05 0.60
N ARG A 58 11.38 -24.20 1.29
CA ARG A 58 10.05 -24.54 1.86
C ARG A 58 8.90 -23.81 1.15
N ILE A 59 9.21 -23.10 0.07
CA ILE A 59 8.20 -22.31 -0.62
C ILE A 59 7.18 -23.24 -1.29
N THR A 60 5.90 -22.91 -1.10
CA THR A 60 4.83 -23.66 -1.76
C THR A 60 4.74 -23.29 -3.22
N ARG A 61 4.10 -24.14 -4.04
CA ARG A 61 3.81 -23.81 -5.43
C ARG A 61 3.06 -22.48 -5.56
N GLY A 62 2.03 -22.26 -4.74
CA GLY A 62 1.22 -21.04 -4.77
C GLY A 62 2.07 -19.80 -4.49
N SER A 63 2.88 -19.85 -3.44
CA SER A 63 3.82 -18.77 -3.10
C SER A 63 4.83 -18.51 -4.21
N ALA A 64 5.42 -19.55 -4.81
CA ALA A 64 6.36 -19.40 -5.92
C ALA A 64 5.71 -18.72 -7.13
N LEU A 65 4.49 -19.12 -7.49
CA LEU A 65 3.73 -18.49 -8.59
C LEU A 65 3.38 -17.04 -8.28
N ALA A 66 3.04 -16.71 -7.02
CA ALA A 66 2.81 -15.33 -6.60
C ALA A 66 4.08 -14.49 -6.81
N TRP A 67 5.22 -14.91 -6.26
CA TRP A 67 6.49 -14.20 -6.44
C TRP A 67 6.90 -14.03 -7.91
N MET A 68 6.75 -15.08 -8.72
CA MET A 68 7.01 -15.01 -10.16
C MET A 68 6.04 -14.06 -10.88
N GLY A 69 4.81 -13.94 -10.38
CA GLY A 69 3.84 -12.96 -10.85
C GLY A 69 4.25 -11.52 -10.52
N HIS A 70 4.70 -11.26 -9.30
CA HIS A 70 5.28 -9.98 -8.90
C HIS A 70 6.51 -9.61 -9.73
N LEU A 71 7.39 -10.57 -10.04
CA LEU A 71 8.53 -10.34 -10.93
C LEU A 71 8.09 -9.89 -12.33
N THR A 72 6.98 -10.44 -12.84
CA THR A 72 6.41 -10.04 -14.13
C THR A 72 5.86 -8.61 -14.05
N ALA A 73 5.16 -8.24 -12.97
CA ALA A 73 4.70 -6.88 -12.74
C ALA A 73 5.86 -5.87 -12.62
N LEU A 74 6.95 -6.25 -11.95
CA LEU A 74 8.15 -5.42 -11.83
C LEU A 74 8.85 -5.22 -13.19
N ARG A 75 8.97 -6.29 -13.99
CA ARG A 75 9.52 -6.19 -15.36
C ARG A 75 8.67 -5.29 -16.23
N TRP A 76 7.35 -5.36 -16.12
CA TRP A 76 6.44 -4.44 -16.80
C TRP A 76 6.72 -3.00 -16.37
N PHE A 77 6.76 -2.71 -15.06
CA PHE A 77 7.04 -1.37 -14.55
C PHE A 77 8.36 -0.81 -15.09
N LEU A 78 9.44 -1.59 -15.03
CA LEU A 78 10.76 -1.21 -15.54
C LEU A 78 10.81 -1.01 -17.06
N SER A 79 9.81 -1.50 -17.80
CA SER A 79 9.67 -1.27 -19.25
C SER A 79 8.87 -0.03 -19.62
N THR A 80 8.31 0.67 -18.63
CA THR A 80 7.53 1.92 -18.81
C THR A 80 8.33 3.16 -18.42
N ASP A 81 7.77 4.34 -18.70
CA ASP A 81 8.27 5.63 -18.23
C ASP A 81 7.67 6.07 -16.88
N HIS A 82 6.91 5.19 -16.21
CA HIS A 82 6.37 5.47 -14.88
C HIS A 82 7.49 5.59 -13.85
N GLN A 83 7.43 6.64 -13.04
CA GLN A 83 8.37 6.85 -11.92
C GLN A 83 7.95 6.10 -10.65
N THR A 84 6.65 5.84 -10.49
CA THR A 84 6.08 5.15 -9.34
C THR A 84 4.96 4.21 -9.79
N ALA A 85 4.82 3.07 -9.11
CA ALA A 85 3.71 2.15 -9.32
C ALA A 85 3.26 1.54 -7.99
N LEU A 86 1.95 1.40 -7.81
CA LEU A 86 1.37 0.59 -6.74
C LEU A 86 1.06 -0.80 -7.30
N ILE A 87 1.71 -1.83 -6.75
CA ILE A 87 1.51 -3.23 -7.15
C ILE A 87 0.64 -3.93 -6.10
N LEU A 88 -0.46 -4.52 -6.54
CA LEU A 88 -1.49 -5.13 -5.70
C LEU A 88 -1.70 -6.60 -6.09
N GLU A 89 -2.08 -7.44 -5.13
CA GLU A 89 -2.55 -8.79 -5.43
C GLU A 89 -4.01 -8.76 -5.89
N ASP A 90 -4.52 -9.86 -6.46
CA ASP A 90 -5.88 -9.92 -6.98
C ASP A 90 -6.94 -10.37 -5.97
N ASP A 91 -6.53 -10.60 -4.72
CA ASP A 91 -7.37 -10.86 -3.56
C ASP A 91 -7.44 -9.68 -2.59
N VAL A 92 -6.98 -8.50 -3.00
CA VAL A 92 -7.16 -7.28 -2.21
C VAL A 92 -8.58 -6.74 -2.33
N ASP A 93 -9.13 -6.31 -1.20
CA ASP A 93 -10.35 -5.50 -1.13
C ASP A 93 -9.99 -4.04 -0.83
N PHE A 94 -10.72 -3.09 -1.43
CA PHE A 94 -10.51 -1.65 -1.20
C PHE A 94 -11.68 -1.04 -0.44
N SER A 95 -11.37 -0.22 0.55
CA SER A 95 -12.34 0.61 1.26
C SER A 95 -12.98 1.63 0.31
N LEU A 96 -14.28 1.89 0.46
CA LEU A 96 -14.92 3.04 -0.22
C LEU A 96 -14.42 4.39 0.32
N HIS A 97 -13.72 4.37 1.46
CA HIS A 97 -13.08 5.54 2.07
C HIS A 97 -11.60 5.69 1.68
N LEU A 98 -11.14 4.90 0.71
CA LEU A 98 -9.75 4.91 0.28
C LEU A 98 -9.20 6.32 -0.07
N PRO A 99 -9.98 7.26 -0.65
CA PRO A 99 -9.50 8.62 -0.87
C PRO A 99 -9.07 9.38 0.41
N SER A 100 -9.83 9.24 1.52
CA SER A 100 -9.47 9.90 2.78
C SER A 100 -8.29 9.20 3.45
N GLN A 101 -8.28 7.86 3.42
CA GLN A 101 -7.19 7.05 3.98
C GLN A 101 -5.86 7.30 3.27
N ILE A 102 -5.87 7.41 1.93
CA ILE A 102 -4.70 7.76 1.13
C ILE A 102 -4.20 9.16 1.46
N SER A 103 -5.11 10.14 1.60
CA SER A 103 -4.72 11.51 1.96
C SER A 103 -4.02 11.56 3.32
N SER A 104 -4.57 10.87 4.33
CA SER A 104 -3.98 10.77 5.67
C SER A 104 -2.63 10.02 5.65
N THR A 105 -2.56 8.90 4.94
CA THR A 105 -1.32 8.10 4.83
C THR A 105 -0.21 8.89 4.14
N ALA A 106 -0.53 9.57 3.04
CA ALA A 106 0.40 10.41 2.30
C ALA A 106 0.89 11.59 3.14
N HIS A 107 0.02 12.20 3.94
CA HIS A 107 0.42 13.24 4.89
C HIS A 107 1.40 12.72 5.96
N ALA A 108 1.12 11.55 6.55
CA ALA A 108 2.03 10.92 7.51
C ALA A 108 3.39 10.61 6.87
N LEU A 109 3.39 10.07 5.64
CA LEU A 109 4.62 9.73 4.92
C LEU A 109 5.48 10.97 4.60
N ARG A 110 4.86 12.07 4.16
CA ARG A 110 5.55 13.36 3.97
C ARG A 110 6.15 13.90 5.27
N THR A 111 5.40 13.79 6.37
CA THR A 111 5.88 14.24 7.69
C THR A 111 7.11 13.44 8.13
N LEU A 112 7.09 12.13 7.88
CA LEU A 112 8.20 11.23 8.25
C LEU A 112 9.45 11.44 7.39
N LEU A 113 9.27 11.61 6.07
CA LEU A 113 10.37 11.66 5.09
C LEU A 113 10.85 13.07 4.77
N SER A 114 10.18 14.13 5.26
CA SER A 114 10.57 15.52 5.01
C SER A 114 10.57 16.36 6.30
N PRO A 115 11.39 15.99 7.30
CA PRO A 115 11.47 16.74 8.55
C PRO A 115 11.95 18.18 8.28
N GLY A 116 11.13 19.17 8.64
CA GLY A 116 11.45 20.59 8.51
C GLY A 116 10.81 21.32 7.32
N LEU A 117 10.09 20.64 6.42
CA LEU A 117 9.20 21.31 5.47
C LEU A 117 7.88 21.69 6.17
N PRO A 118 7.35 22.92 5.98
CA PRO A 118 6.07 23.30 6.55
C PRO A 118 4.97 22.32 6.10
N ALA A 119 4.23 21.76 7.06
CA ALA A 119 3.07 20.88 6.84
C ALA A 119 1.96 21.52 5.97
N THR A 120 2.08 22.81 5.69
CA THR A 120 1.09 23.68 5.06
C THR A 120 1.31 23.94 3.59
N SER A 121 2.29 23.35 2.90
CA SER A 121 2.29 23.42 1.42
C SER A 121 1.16 22.53 0.91
N PRO A 122 -0.01 23.10 0.55
CA PRO A 122 -1.10 22.30 0.04
C PRO A 122 -0.68 21.97 -1.39
N SER A 123 -0.40 20.70 -1.64
CA SER A 123 -0.23 20.20 -2.99
C SER A 123 -1.60 20.32 -3.69
N THR A 124 -1.86 21.51 -4.20
CA THR A 124 -3.13 21.93 -4.81
C THR A 124 -3.22 21.54 -6.28
N ILE A 125 -2.20 20.86 -6.82
CA ILE A 125 -2.23 20.34 -8.17
C ILE A 125 -2.55 18.84 -8.11
N LEU A 126 -3.85 18.58 -8.01
CA LEU A 126 -4.52 17.27 -7.88
C LEU A 126 -4.26 16.26 -9.01
N ASN A 127 -3.37 16.54 -9.96
CA ASN A 127 -3.21 15.70 -11.14
C ASN A 127 -1.80 15.19 -11.44
N THR A 128 -0.73 15.74 -10.85
CA THR A 128 0.65 15.35 -11.19
C THR A 128 1.70 15.61 -10.11
N ASP A 129 1.34 15.99 -8.87
CA ASP A 129 2.38 16.23 -7.86
C ASP A 129 2.99 14.88 -7.43
N SER A 130 4.16 14.58 -7.98
CA SER A 130 4.98 13.43 -7.62
C SER A 130 5.33 13.40 -6.13
N ARG A 131 5.15 14.52 -5.42
CA ARG A 131 5.39 14.64 -3.98
C ARG A 131 4.15 14.34 -3.12
N PHE A 132 3.04 13.87 -3.71
CA PHE A 132 1.86 13.49 -2.93
C PHE A 132 2.24 12.50 -1.82
N TRP A 133 2.95 11.42 -2.15
CA TRP A 133 3.45 10.42 -1.19
C TRP A 133 4.81 10.80 -0.55
N ALA A 134 5.23 12.07 -0.60
CA ALA A 134 6.62 12.54 -0.46
C ALA A 134 7.44 12.43 -1.75
N SER A 135 8.59 13.11 -1.77
CA SER A 135 9.47 13.12 -2.95
C SER A 135 9.84 11.68 -3.35
N PRO A 136 9.72 11.27 -4.63
CA PRO A 136 10.15 9.93 -5.05
C PRO A 136 11.66 9.68 -4.82
N SER A 137 12.45 10.74 -4.61
CA SER A 137 13.87 10.62 -4.25
C SER A 137 14.11 10.26 -2.77
N THR A 138 13.08 10.20 -1.94
CA THR A 138 13.20 9.90 -0.49
C THR A 138 12.72 8.51 -0.13
N TRP A 139 12.24 7.72 -1.09
CA TRP A 139 11.79 6.34 -0.88
C TRP A 139 11.92 5.52 -2.17
N ASP A 140 12.31 4.25 -2.05
CA ASP A 140 12.37 3.31 -3.18
C ASP A 140 11.17 2.34 -3.19
N ILE A 141 10.76 1.88 -2.00
CA ILE A 141 9.66 0.94 -1.80
C ILE A 141 8.75 1.48 -0.72
N LEU A 142 7.46 1.60 -1.03
CA LEU A 142 6.41 1.86 -0.06
C LEU A 142 5.56 0.60 0.11
N TRP A 143 5.61 0.01 1.30
CA TRP A 143 4.80 -1.14 1.65
C TRP A 143 3.47 -0.67 2.25
N LEU A 144 2.40 -0.72 1.46
CA LEU A 144 1.05 -0.33 1.88
C LEU A 144 0.22 -1.55 2.28
N GLY A 145 -0.16 -1.61 3.56
CA GLY A 145 -0.93 -2.72 4.12
C GLY A 145 -0.12 -3.60 5.08
N HIS A 146 -0.74 -4.68 5.55
CA HIS A 146 -0.12 -5.66 6.42
C HIS A 146 -0.50 -7.08 5.97
N CYS A 147 0.46 -7.98 5.86
CA CYS A 147 0.23 -9.40 5.50
C CYS A 147 0.16 -10.33 6.73
N ASN A 148 -0.15 -9.78 7.91
CA ASN A 148 0.01 -10.48 9.20
C ASN A 148 1.45 -10.99 9.43
N ASP A 149 2.43 -10.49 8.67
CA ASP A 149 3.84 -10.83 8.88
C ASP A 149 4.33 -10.26 10.21
N ALA A 150 5.11 -11.10 10.88
CA ALA A 150 5.35 -11.12 12.31
C ALA A 150 6.27 -10.01 12.86
N ALA A 151 6.26 -8.82 12.28
CA ALA A 151 6.95 -7.69 12.88
C ALA A 151 6.26 -7.35 14.21
N SER A 152 6.95 -7.58 15.33
CA SER A 152 6.42 -7.22 16.64
C SER A 152 6.24 -5.69 16.71
N PRO A 153 5.29 -5.18 17.52
CA PRO A 153 5.16 -3.74 17.71
C PRO A 153 6.50 -3.09 18.11
N ALA A 154 7.29 -3.76 18.95
CA ALA A 154 8.63 -3.29 19.33
C ALA A 154 9.58 -3.11 18.13
N HIS A 155 9.53 -3.99 17.12
CA HIS A 155 10.35 -3.85 15.92
C HIS A 155 9.89 -2.70 15.02
N VAL A 156 8.58 -2.49 14.89
CA VAL A 156 8.03 -1.35 14.14
C VAL A 156 8.44 -0.03 14.81
N LEU A 157 8.32 0.02 16.14
CA LEU A 157 8.58 1.22 16.93
C LEU A 157 10.06 1.51 17.15
N SER A 158 10.97 0.57 16.86
CA SER A 158 12.40 0.85 16.86
C SER A 158 12.85 1.71 15.67
N HIS A 159 11.93 2.00 14.74
CA HIS A 159 12.15 2.86 13.58
C HIS A 159 11.26 4.12 13.67
N PRO A 160 11.64 5.22 13.00
CA PRO A 160 10.78 6.41 12.90
C PRO A 160 9.38 6.02 12.44
N SER A 161 8.38 6.34 13.25
CA SER A 161 6.99 5.96 13.02
C SER A 161 6.03 7.10 13.39
N ILE A 162 4.92 7.17 12.67
CA ILE A 162 3.83 8.11 12.91
C ILE A 162 2.55 7.31 13.02
N SER A 163 1.75 7.64 14.03
CA SER A 163 0.37 7.18 14.15
C SER A 163 -0.57 8.35 13.92
N TYR A 164 -1.73 8.05 13.33
CA TYR A 164 -2.80 9.01 13.08
C TYR A 164 -4.15 8.31 13.24
N PRO A 165 -5.20 9.04 13.67
CA PRO A 165 -6.53 8.46 13.80
C PRO A 165 -7.15 8.21 12.42
N ASP A 166 -7.68 7.00 12.22
CA ASP A 166 -8.51 6.65 11.06
C ASP A 166 -9.87 6.12 11.56
N PRO A 167 -10.98 6.86 11.37
CA PRO A 167 -12.31 6.46 11.81
C PRO A 167 -12.87 5.25 11.05
N HIS A 168 -12.20 4.81 9.98
CA HIS A 168 -12.56 3.64 9.19
C HIS A 168 -11.77 2.38 9.58
N THR A 169 -10.92 2.47 10.62
CA THR A 169 -10.22 1.29 11.16
C THR A 169 -11.25 0.32 11.74
N PRO A 170 -11.22 -0.98 11.38
CA PRO A 170 -12.09 -1.98 12.00
C PRO A 170 -11.89 -2.04 13.52
N PRO A 171 -12.87 -2.53 14.30
CA PRO A 171 -12.68 -2.76 15.72
C PRO A 171 -11.44 -3.62 15.98
N LEU A 172 -10.62 -3.27 16.97
CA LEU A 172 -9.38 -4.00 17.27
C LEU A 172 -9.62 -5.50 17.52
N SER A 173 -10.78 -5.84 18.08
CA SER A 173 -11.22 -7.23 18.30
C SER A 173 -11.44 -8.04 17.02
N SER A 174 -11.55 -7.38 15.86
CA SER A 174 -11.66 -8.01 14.54
C SER A 174 -10.32 -8.09 13.80
N ILE A 175 -9.25 -7.53 14.37
CA ILE A 175 -7.90 -7.52 13.80
C ILE A 175 -7.08 -8.57 14.55
N ALA A 176 -6.36 -9.43 13.82
CA ALA A 176 -5.51 -10.44 14.43
C ALA A 176 -4.21 -9.80 15.00
N PRO A 177 -3.68 -10.29 16.13
CA PRO A 177 -2.31 -9.98 16.56
C PRO A 177 -1.27 -10.47 15.52
N PRO A 178 -0.13 -9.78 15.36
CA PRO A 178 0.34 -8.63 16.15
C PRO A 178 -0.21 -7.26 15.69
N ALA A 179 -1.04 -7.22 14.64
CA ALA A 179 -1.52 -5.96 14.07
C ALA A 179 -2.45 -5.20 15.03
N SER A 180 -3.35 -5.90 15.73
CA SER A 180 -4.19 -5.30 16.78
C SER A 180 -3.36 -4.65 17.87
N ASP A 181 -2.29 -5.32 18.30
CA ASP A 181 -1.44 -4.86 19.39
C ASP A 181 -0.74 -3.55 19.00
N LEU A 182 -0.22 -3.45 17.78
CA LEU A 182 0.40 -2.22 17.26
C LEU A 182 -0.56 -1.02 17.24
N LEU A 183 -1.85 -1.27 17.03
CA LEU A 183 -2.89 -0.25 16.93
C LEU A 183 -3.46 0.16 18.30
N GLU A 184 -3.04 -0.50 19.40
CA GLU A 184 -3.47 -0.14 20.74
C GLU A 184 -2.99 1.29 21.11
N PRO A 185 -3.89 2.19 21.54
CA PRO A 185 -3.54 3.59 21.81
C PRO A 185 -2.42 3.79 22.84
N SER A 186 -2.24 2.83 23.75
CA SER A 186 -1.24 2.86 24.81
C SER A 186 0.19 2.64 24.30
N ILE A 187 0.36 2.02 23.14
CA ILE A 187 1.67 1.70 22.56
C ILE A 187 2.39 2.97 22.07
N CYS A 188 1.69 3.86 21.36
CA CYS A 188 2.31 5.07 20.82
C CYS A 188 2.71 6.08 21.91
N GLN A 189 1.98 6.12 23.03
CA GLN A 189 2.26 7.03 24.16
C GLN A 189 3.53 6.64 24.93
N THR A 190 3.90 5.37 24.95
CA THR A 190 5.09 4.86 25.64
C THR A 190 6.33 4.81 24.74
N ALA A 191 6.15 4.68 23.42
CA ALA A 191 7.25 4.53 22.45
C ALA A 191 7.75 5.85 21.82
N GLY A 192 7.15 7.00 22.15
CA GLY A 192 7.59 8.30 21.62
C GLY A 192 7.24 8.53 20.14
N CYS A 193 6.18 7.89 19.64
CA CYS A 193 5.67 8.14 18.30
C CYS A 193 5.19 9.59 18.15
N TYR A 194 5.46 10.18 16.99
CA TYR A 194 4.88 11.48 16.66
C TYR A 194 3.42 11.28 16.27
N THR A 195 2.50 11.92 16.98
CA THR A 195 1.10 12.02 16.57
C THR A 195 0.99 13.13 15.54
N ALA A 196 0.58 12.80 14.31
CA ALA A 196 0.32 13.84 13.32
C ALA A 196 -0.81 14.76 13.84
N PRO A 197 -0.68 16.09 13.75
CA PRO A 197 -1.77 16.98 14.13
C PRO A 197 -3.00 16.65 13.28
N THR A 198 -4.16 16.57 13.92
CA THR A 198 -5.43 16.44 13.22
C THR A 198 -5.52 17.56 12.19
N GLY A 199 -5.73 17.22 10.92
CA GLY A 199 -5.96 18.20 9.87
C GLY A 199 -7.07 19.19 10.28
N PRO A 200 -7.17 20.37 9.63
CA PRO A 200 -8.15 21.38 10.01
C PRO A 200 -9.54 20.75 10.06
N SER A 201 -10.17 20.86 11.23
CA SER A 201 -11.53 20.42 11.46
C SER A 201 -12.43 20.95 10.35
N ALA A 202 -13.21 20.06 9.74
CA ALA A 202 -14.23 20.46 8.79
C ALA A 202 -15.10 21.54 9.45
N PRO A 203 -15.40 22.66 8.75
CA PRO A 203 -16.21 23.71 9.33
C PRO A 203 -17.56 23.12 9.74
N SER A 204 -17.96 23.37 10.98
CA SER A 204 -19.25 22.96 11.51
C SER A 204 -20.35 23.46 10.57
N PRO A 205 -21.37 22.64 10.25
CA PRO A 205 -22.52 23.14 9.51
C PRO A 205 -23.14 24.26 10.37
N THR A 206 -23.10 25.48 9.86
CA THR A 206 -23.83 26.60 10.45
C THR A 206 -25.33 26.28 10.42
N PRO A 207 -26.06 26.61 11.50
CA PRO A 207 -27.49 26.36 11.61
C PRO A 207 -28.32 27.09 10.56
#